data_AF-A0A533S2N0-F1
#
_entry.id   AF-A0A533S2N0-F1
#
_cell.length_a   1.000
_cell.length_b   1.000
_cell.length_c   1.000
_cell.angle_alpha   90.00
_cell.angle_beta   90.00
_cell.angle_gamma   90.00
#
_symmetry.space_group_name_H-M   'P 1'
#
loop_
_entity.id
_entity.type
_entity.pdbx_description
1 polymer ?
#
loop_
_entity_poly.entity_id
_entity_poly.type
_entity_poly.pdbx_seq_one_letter_code
_entity_poly.pdbx_strand_id
1 'polypeptide(L)'
;MNKSILVGVALLAGFVISGCANNRELIVSSSLTSRNDVFSEVSGSENQSGKAIADIMFSVKSNSSRFAEMNIKHSDPPYRVHVTIDGQTTIIEAEPVMEQVSSADSNVPESGTGWKYKFSKRIALAPGKHELTIAIPVDDVIVKQEITLRAGVNTVTVIPIYKKKMLRPYKGQNFTAGVKTLKVMVN
;
A
#
# COMPACT_ATOMS: atom_id res chain seq x y z
N MET A 1 12.43 40.98 53.60
CA MET A 1 10.99 40.84 53.30
C MET A 1 10.80 40.91 51.79
N ASN A 2 10.51 39.75 51.20
CA ASN A 2 9.90 39.44 49.89
C ASN A 2 10.24 40.28 48.65
N LYS A 3 10.79 39.60 47.62
CA LYS A 3 10.33 39.61 46.22
C LYS A 3 11.09 38.56 45.40
N SER A 4 10.86 37.29 45.74
CA SER A 4 10.92 36.21 44.75
C SER A 4 9.59 36.22 43.99
N ILE A 5 9.58 35.81 42.72
CA ILE A 5 8.44 35.67 41.79
C ILE A 5 8.34 36.81 40.76
N LEU A 6 8.99 36.59 39.61
CA LEU A 6 8.76 37.09 38.23
C LEU A 6 10.15 37.00 37.56
N VAL A 7 10.47 36.21 36.54
CA VAL A 7 9.72 35.76 35.37
C VAL A 7 10.45 34.51 34.88
N GLY A 8 9.81 33.35 35.01
CA GLY A 8 10.22 32.14 34.30
C GLY A 8 9.08 31.70 33.42
N VAL A 9 8.99 32.20 32.19
CA VAL A 9 8.24 31.60 31.05
C VAL A 9 8.76 32.26 29.75
N ALA A 10 9.83 31.75 29.16
CA ALA A 10 10.22 32.13 27.78
C ALA A 10 11.14 31.10 27.10
N LEU A 11 10.95 29.80 27.39
CA LEU A 11 11.82 28.74 26.86
C LEU A 11 11.03 27.44 26.63
N LEU A 12 9.83 27.51 26.04
CA LEU A 12 9.01 26.33 25.74
C LEU A 12 8.02 26.63 24.60
N ALA A 13 8.52 26.95 23.41
CA ALA A 13 7.69 26.99 22.19
C ALA A 13 8.57 26.79 20.96
N GLY A 14 8.86 25.53 20.60
CA GLY A 14 9.66 25.27 19.41
C GLY A 14 9.90 23.80 19.07
N PHE A 15 9.04 22.86 19.48
CA PHE A 15 9.12 21.48 19.03
C PHE A 15 7.74 20.85 19.05
N VAL A 16 7.05 20.80 17.91
CA VAL A 16 6.17 19.67 17.50
C VAL A 16 5.44 20.01 16.19
N ILE A 17 6.12 19.96 15.03
CA ILE A 17 5.44 19.69 13.76
C ILE A 17 6.37 18.96 12.77
N SER A 18 6.67 17.68 13.01
CA SER A 18 7.33 16.82 12.00
C SER A 18 6.82 15.36 12.04
N GLY A 19 5.56 15.17 12.44
CA GLY A 19 5.01 13.84 12.73
C GLY A 19 4.37 13.07 11.57
N CYS A 20 4.21 13.64 10.38
CA CYS A 20 3.46 12.96 9.29
C CYS A 20 4.30 12.60 8.05
N ALA A 21 5.44 13.24 7.82
CA ALA A 21 6.28 12.98 6.64
C ALA A 21 7.28 11.81 6.87
N ASN A 22 7.76 11.64 8.10
CA ASN A 22 8.89 10.76 8.39
C ASN A 22 8.58 9.27 8.20
N ASN A 23 7.34 8.82 8.47
CA ASN A 23 7.00 7.40 8.32
C ASN A 23 6.97 6.95 6.85
N ARG A 24 6.52 7.81 5.94
CA ARG A 24 6.46 7.48 4.51
C ARG A 24 7.86 7.32 3.92
N GLU A 25 8.75 8.24 4.23
CA GLU A 25 10.15 8.20 3.78
C GLU A 25 10.87 6.97 4.35
N LEU A 26 10.61 6.62 5.60
CA LEU A 26 11.17 5.44 6.25
C LEU A 26 10.63 4.12 5.66
N ILE A 27 9.33 4.07 5.35
CA ILE A 27 8.69 2.95 4.62
C ILE A 27 9.32 2.81 3.24
N VAL A 28 9.45 3.90 2.49
CA VAL A 28 10.09 3.92 1.17
C VAL A 28 11.54 3.44 1.28
N SER A 29 12.35 4.00 2.18
CA SER A 29 13.75 3.60 2.35
C SER A 29 13.93 2.15 2.81
N SER A 30 13.04 1.64 3.66
CA SER A 30 13.07 0.24 4.09
C SER A 30 12.62 -0.74 3.01
N SER A 31 11.81 -0.25 2.06
CA SER A 31 11.30 -1.05 0.94
C SER A 31 12.22 -1.04 -0.29
N LEU A 32 13.13 -0.06 -0.40
CA LEU A 32 14.07 0.07 -1.50
C LEU A 32 15.37 -0.65 -1.13
N THR A 33 15.48 -1.90 -1.59
CA THR A 33 16.67 -2.74 -1.33
C THR A 33 17.56 -2.77 -2.58
N SER A 34 18.87 -2.97 -2.42
CA SER A 34 19.87 -2.75 -3.48
C SER A 34 20.14 -3.94 -4.41
N ARG A 35 19.50 -5.09 -4.21
CA ARG A 35 19.73 -6.26 -5.09
C ARG A 35 18.99 -6.08 -6.40
N ASN A 36 19.59 -6.57 -7.48
CA ASN A 36 19.02 -6.55 -8.83
C ASN A 36 19.15 -7.91 -9.54
N ASP A 37 19.48 -8.98 -8.80
CA ASP A 37 19.82 -10.31 -9.29
C ASP A 37 18.80 -11.41 -8.93
N VAL A 38 17.76 -11.07 -8.16
CA VAL A 38 16.74 -12.01 -7.67
C VAL A 38 15.73 -12.35 -8.77
N PHE A 39 15.27 -11.33 -9.49
CA PHE A 39 14.22 -11.49 -10.47
C PHE A 39 14.39 -10.60 -11.70
N SER A 40 13.70 -10.99 -12.78
CA SER A 40 13.49 -10.15 -13.95
C SER A 40 12.01 -9.84 -14.13
N GLU A 41 11.71 -8.62 -14.58
CA GLU A 41 10.36 -8.26 -15.00
C GLU A 41 10.09 -8.87 -16.38
N VAL A 42 8.92 -9.49 -16.56
CA VAL A 42 8.55 -10.12 -17.83
C VAL A 42 7.26 -9.51 -18.37
N SER A 43 7.24 -9.31 -19.68
CA SER A 43 6.05 -8.85 -20.41
C SER A 43 5.47 -10.00 -21.21
N GLY A 44 4.14 -10.19 -21.17
CA GLY A 44 3.46 -11.20 -21.98
C GLY A 44 3.55 -12.63 -21.44
N SER A 45 3.52 -13.61 -22.36
CA SER A 45 3.47 -15.06 -22.08
C SER A 45 4.80 -15.76 -22.41
N GLU A 46 5.93 -15.09 -22.22
CA GLU A 46 7.23 -15.69 -22.49
C GLU A 46 7.45 -16.93 -21.64
N ASN A 47 7.74 -18.05 -22.30
CA ASN A 47 8.07 -19.31 -21.65
C ASN A 47 9.47 -19.22 -21.04
N GLN A 48 9.55 -18.78 -19.79
CA GLN A 48 10.77 -18.82 -18.99
C GLN A 48 10.94 -20.24 -18.41
N SER A 49 11.37 -21.18 -19.26
CA SER A 49 11.56 -22.59 -18.87
C SER A 49 12.46 -22.70 -17.64
N GLY A 50 12.02 -23.46 -16.63
CA GLY A 50 12.74 -23.66 -15.37
C GLY A 50 12.64 -22.50 -14.37
N LYS A 51 11.95 -21.40 -14.69
CA LYS A 51 11.66 -20.30 -13.76
C LYS A 51 10.26 -20.42 -13.18
N ALA A 52 10.06 -19.81 -12.03
CA ALA A 52 8.74 -19.47 -11.52
C ALA A 52 8.37 -18.08 -12.04
N ILE A 53 7.13 -17.92 -12.49
CA ILE A 53 6.53 -16.63 -12.82
C ILE A 53 5.54 -16.31 -11.72
N ALA A 54 5.78 -15.24 -10.97
CA ALA A 54 4.81 -14.65 -10.05
C ALA A 54 3.96 -13.64 -10.82
N ASP A 55 2.70 -13.97 -11.09
CA ASP A 55 1.70 -13.06 -11.64
C ASP A 55 1.00 -12.35 -10.48
N ILE A 56 1.52 -11.19 -10.10
CA ILE A 56 1.03 -10.41 -8.96
C ILE A 56 -0.11 -9.55 -9.44
N MET A 57 -1.29 -9.77 -8.87
CA MET A 57 -2.50 -9.03 -9.21
C MET A 57 -3.17 -8.51 -7.94
N PHE A 58 -3.45 -7.21 -7.92
CA PHE A 58 -4.20 -6.63 -6.82
C PHE A 58 -4.92 -5.36 -7.23
N SER A 59 -5.96 -5.01 -6.48
CA SER A 59 -6.67 -3.76 -6.72
C SER A 59 -7.04 -3.12 -5.40
N VAL A 60 -7.01 -1.78 -5.39
CA VAL A 60 -7.33 -1.00 -4.20
C VAL A 60 -8.18 0.18 -4.63
N LYS A 61 -9.33 0.36 -3.98
CA LYS A 61 -10.06 1.62 -4.03
C LYS A 61 -9.55 2.60 -2.97
N SER A 62 -9.40 3.87 -3.33
CA SER A 62 -9.00 4.96 -2.44
C SER A 62 -9.68 6.26 -2.85
N ASN A 63 -9.81 7.19 -1.90
CA ASN A 63 -9.99 8.62 -2.16
C ASN A 63 -8.74 9.38 -1.66
N SER A 64 -8.39 10.52 -2.26
CA SER A 64 -7.25 11.32 -1.77
C SER A 64 -7.65 12.46 -0.82
N SER A 65 -8.93 12.87 -0.79
CA SER A 65 -9.39 13.93 0.11
C SER A 65 -10.12 13.39 1.34
N ARG A 66 -9.70 13.91 2.52
CA ARG A 66 -10.45 13.83 3.79
C ARG A 66 -11.37 15.04 4.01
N PHE A 67 -11.36 16.02 3.11
CA PHE A 67 -12.11 17.26 3.22
C PHE A 67 -13.24 17.30 2.19
N ALA A 68 -14.47 17.51 2.70
CA ALA A 68 -15.68 17.87 1.98
C ALA A 68 -15.99 17.04 0.72
N GLU A 69 -16.44 15.78 0.88
CA GLU A 69 -17.12 14.91 -0.14
C GLU A 69 -16.50 14.81 -1.56
N MET A 70 -15.34 15.42 -1.80
CA MET A 70 -14.71 15.48 -3.10
C MET A 70 -13.83 14.25 -3.30
N ASN A 71 -14.11 13.50 -4.35
CA ASN A 71 -13.33 12.32 -4.74
C ASN A 71 -12.15 12.76 -5.60
N ILE A 72 -11.10 13.26 -4.96
CA ILE A 72 -9.87 13.66 -5.65
C ILE A 72 -8.98 12.42 -5.87
N LYS A 73 -8.28 12.34 -7.01
CA LYS A 73 -7.28 11.30 -7.30
C LYS A 73 -5.95 11.58 -6.58
N HIS A 74 -5.22 10.54 -6.18
CA HIS A 74 -3.85 10.73 -5.68
C HIS A 74 -2.93 11.12 -6.84
N SER A 75 -2.50 12.38 -6.86
CA SER A 75 -1.51 12.91 -7.81
C SER A 75 -0.17 13.25 -7.17
N ASP A 76 -0.16 13.64 -5.89
CA ASP A 76 1.04 13.95 -5.12
C ASP A 76 0.86 13.60 -3.63
N PRO A 77 1.52 12.54 -3.12
CA PRO A 77 2.29 11.54 -3.87
C PRO A 77 1.37 10.66 -4.74
N PRO A 78 1.87 10.10 -5.86
CA PRO A 78 1.12 9.13 -6.66
C PRO A 78 0.86 7.84 -5.88
N TYR A 79 -0.27 7.19 -6.17
CA TYR A 79 -0.60 5.92 -5.53
C TYR A 79 0.20 4.78 -6.17
N ARG A 80 1.34 4.47 -5.55
CA ARG A 80 2.28 3.43 -5.98
C ARG A 80 2.29 2.28 -5.00
N VAL A 81 2.69 1.11 -5.49
CA VAL A 81 2.96 -0.05 -4.65
C VAL A 81 4.35 -0.56 -4.91
N HIS A 82 5.08 -0.79 -3.83
CA HIS A 82 6.43 -1.33 -3.89
C HIS A 82 6.34 -2.82 -3.59
N VAL A 83 6.85 -3.64 -4.50
CA VAL A 83 6.93 -5.09 -4.34
C VAL A 83 8.40 -5.45 -4.22
N THR A 84 8.78 -6.06 -3.10
CA THR A 84 10.13 -6.53 -2.84
C THR A 84 10.11 -8.05 -2.73
N ILE A 85 11.00 -8.74 -3.43
CA ILE A 85 11.22 -10.18 -3.31
C ILE A 85 12.70 -10.40 -3.04
N ASP A 86 13.01 -11.08 -1.94
CA ASP A 86 14.37 -11.42 -1.48
C ASP A 86 15.39 -10.25 -1.54
N GLY A 87 14.89 -9.04 -1.28
CA GLY A 87 15.70 -7.82 -1.27
C GLY A 87 15.95 -7.18 -2.65
N GLN A 88 15.20 -7.53 -3.70
CA GLN A 88 15.08 -6.74 -4.93
C GLN A 88 13.70 -6.12 -5.00
N THR A 89 13.60 -4.86 -5.42
CA THR A 89 12.35 -4.09 -5.39
C THR A 89 11.93 -3.65 -6.79
N THR A 90 10.63 -3.78 -7.11
CA THR A 90 9.97 -3.13 -8.24
C THR A 90 8.86 -2.22 -7.74
N ILE A 91 8.65 -1.11 -8.44
CA ILE A 91 7.53 -0.20 -8.21
C ILE A 91 6.45 -0.48 -9.26
N ILE A 92 5.20 -0.58 -8.83
CA ILE A 92 4.03 -0.75 -9.70
C ILE A 92 3.19 0.52 -9.59
N GLU A 93 2.95 1.14 -10.74
CA GLU A 93 2.03 2.26 -10.90
C GLU A 93 0.76 1.77 -11.58
N ALA A 94 -0.37 2.41 -11.28
CA ALA A 94 -1.64 2.11 -11.91
C ALA A 94 -2.39 3.41 -12.21
N GLU A 95 -2.96 3.50 -13.40
CA GLU A 95 -3.87 4.59 -13.73
C GLU A 95 -5.22 4.35 -13.01
N PRO A 96 -5.69 5.28 -12.18
CA PRO A 96 -6.95 5.11 -11.47
C PRO A 96 -8.16 5.26 -12.38
N VAL A 97 -9.16 4.41 -12.16
CA VAL A 97 -10.46 4.52 -12.81
C VAL A 97 -11.50 4.93 -11.77
N MET A 98 -12.31 5.95 -12.06
CA MET A 98 -13.40 6.35 -11.18
C MET A 98 -14.46 5.24 -11.17
N GLU A 99 -14.83 4.80 -9.98
CA GLU A 99 -15.78 3.72 -9.77
C GLU A 99 -16.87 4.14 -8.77
N GLN A 100 -18.13 3.93 -9.15
CA GLN A 100 -19.28 4.16 -8.30
C GLN A 100 -19.98 2.82 -8.05
N VAL A 101 -19.87 2.33 -6.81
CA VAL A 101 -20.56 1.12 -6.34
C VAL A 101 -21.70 1.58 -5.43
N SER A 102 -22.88 0.95 -5.56
CA SER A 102 -24.04 1.29 -4.73
C SER A 102 -23.69 1.26 -3.25
N SER A 103 -24.00 2.35 -2.54
CA SER A 103 -23.79 2.48 -1.09
C SER A 103 -24.76 1.63 -0.26
N ALA A 104 -25.68 0.91 -0.90
CA ALA A 104 -26.73 0.15 -0.24
C ALA A 104 -26.20 -1.03 0.59
N ASP A 105 -25.01 -1.56 0.25
CA ASP A 105 -24.37 -2.63 1.03
C ASP A 105 -23.16 -2.11 1.80
N SER A 106 -23.41 -1.74 3.07
CA SER A 106 -22.36 -1.34 4.02
C SER A 106 -21.37 -2.46 4.37
N ASN A 107 -21.66 -3.72 4.00
CA ASN A 107 -20.75 -4.84 4.24
C ASN A 107 -19.68 -4.97 3.15
N VAL A 108 -19.87 -4.33 2.00
CA VAL A 108 -18.88 -4.30 0.92
C VAL A 108 -17.91 -3.13 1.18
N PRO A 109 -16.62 -3.41 1.49
CA PRO A 109 -15.70 -2.35 1.92
C PRO A 109 -15.43 -1.27 0.87
N GLU A 110 -15.63 -1.60 -0.40
CA GLU A 110 -15.42 -0.70 -1.54
C GLU A 110 -16.72 -0.01 -2.04
N SER A 111 -17.84 -0.14 -1.31
CA SER A 111 -19.10 0.55 -1.62
C SER A 111 -18.96 2.07 -1.58
N GLY A 112 -19.53 2.75 -2.56
CA GLY A 112 -19.48 4.20 -2.73
C GLY A 112 -18.69 4.65 -3.96
N THR A 113 -18.51 5.97 -4.09
CA THR A 113 -17.76 6.60 -5.18
C THR A 113 -16.30 6.80 -4.78
N GLY A 114 -15.35 6.30 -5.58
CA GLY A 114 -13.92 6.46 -5.32
C GLY A 114 -13.07 6.08 -6.53
N TRP A 115 -11.75 6.21 -6.39
CA TRP A 115 -10.80 5.85 -7.44
C TRP A 115 -10.28 4.44 -7.22
N LYS A 116 -10.48 3.58 -8.21
CA LYS A 116 -10.03 2.19 -8.22
C LYS A 116 -8.72 2.07 -8.97
N TYR A 117 -7.70 1.62 -8.27
CA TYR A 117 -6.36 1.35 -8.81
C TYR A 117 -6.22 -0.15 -9.03
N LYS A 118 -5.81 -0.56 -10.23
CA LYS A 118 -5.58 -1.97 -10.59
C LYS A 118 -4.11 -2.15 -10.92
N PHE A 119 -3.43 -2.93 -10.11
CA PHE A 119 -2.02 -3.16 -10.21
C PHE A 119 -1.77 -4.60 -10.68
N SER A 120 -0.87 -4.74 -11.63
CA SER A 120 -0.43 -6.03 -12.13
C SER A 120 1.05 -5.96 -12.45
N LYS A 121 1.78 -7.02 -12.10
CA LYS A 121 3.18 -7.18 -12.45
C LYS A 121 3.49 -8.66 -12.58
N ARG A 122 4.18 -9.03 -13.65
CA ARG A 122 4.74 -10.36 -13.83
C ARG A 122 6.23 -10.34 -13.60
N ILE A 123 6.69 -11.26 -12.78
CA ILE A 123 8.08 -11.34 -12.35
C ILE A 123 8.55 -12.78 -12.50
N ALA A 124 9.68 -12.99 -13.18
CA ALA A 124 10.32 -14.30 -13.30
C ALA A 124 11.48 -14.43 -12.31
N LEU A 125 11.51 -15.51 -11.55
CA LEU A 125 12.52 -15.80 -10.54
C LEU A 125 12.77 -17.31 -10.39
N ALA A 126 13.74 -17.69 -9.57
CA ALA A 126 13.96 -19.09 -9.24
C ALA A 126 12.71 -19.69 -8.57
N PRO A 127 12.34 -20.96 -8.81
CA PRO A 127 11.34 -21.65 -7.99
C PRO A 127 11.85 -21.86 -6.57
N GLY A 128 10.96 -21.85 -5.58
CA GLY A 128 11.31 -22.07 -4.18
C GLY A 128 10.55 -21.20 -3.20
N LYS A 129 11.12 -21.05 -2.01
CA LYS A 129 10.61 -20.16 -0.97
C LYS A 129 11.22 -18.77 -1.14
N HIS A 130 10.38 -17.75 -1.07
CA HIS A 130 10.77 -16.35 -1.21
C HIS A 130 10.11 -15.49 -0.15
N GLU A 131 10.81 -14.46 0.26
CA GLU A 131 10.27 -13.42 1.14
C GLU A 131 9.67 -12.30 0.30
N LEU A 132 8.35 -12.23 0.25
CA LEU A 132 7.61 -11.19 -0.44
C LEU A 132 7.23 -10.08 0.54
N THR A 133 7.60 -8.84 0.22
CA THR A 133 7.14 -7.64 0.92
C THR A 133 6.37 -6.75 -0.04
N ILE A 134 5.17 -6.33 0.37
CA ILE A 134 4.33 -5.39 -0.38
C ILE A 134 4.10 -4.16 0.49
N ALA A 135 4.47 -2.99 -0.04
CA ALA A 135 4.27 -1.72 0.64
C ALA A 135 3.37 -0.77 -0.17
N ILE A 136 2.44 -0.11 0.52
CA ILE A 136 1.60 0.98 -0.01
C ILE A 136 1.93 2.23 0.80
N PRO A 137 2.88 3.07 0.33
CA PRO A 137 3.35 4.23 1.09
C PRO A 137 2.25 5.24 1.42
N VAL A 138 1.29 5.45 0.50
CA VAL A 138 0.19 6.42 0.70
C VAL A 138 -0.66 6.09 1.92
N ASP A 139 -0.85 4.80 2.21
CA ASP A 139 -1.68 4.29 3.31
C ASP A 139 -0.90 3.83 4.54
N ASP A 140 0.43 3.98 4.51
CA ASP A 140 1.39 3.53 5.53
C ASP A 140 1.29 2.02 5.81
N VAL A 141 1.13 1.21 4.76
CA VAL A 141 0.98 -0.25 4.87
C VAL A 141 2.23 -0.96 4.37
N ILE A 142 2.76 -1.88 5.17
CA ILE A 142 3.78 -2.86 4.76
C ILE A 142 3.30 -4.24 5.21
N VAL A 143 3.31 -5.21 4.30
CA VAL A 143 3.07 -6.62 4.61
C VAL A 143 4.24 -7.44 4.11
N LYS A 144 4.76 -8.29 4.99
CA LYS A 144 5.87 -9.20 4.74
C LYS A 144 5.39 -10.64 4.91
N GLN A 145 5.59 -11.50 3.92
CA GLN A 145 5.10 -12.87 3.91
C GLN A 145 6.04 -13.80 3.14
N GLU A 146 6.33 -14.97 3.71
CA GLU A 146 6.97 -16.06 2.97
C GLU A 146 5.96 -16.66 1.97
N ILE A 147 6.37 -16.75 0.72
CA ILE A 147 5.61 -17.40 -0.36
C ILE A 147 6.42 -18.55 -0.93
N THR A 148 5.73 -19.57 -1.46
CA THR A 148 6.38 -20.67 -2.19
C THR A 148 5.90 -20.65 -3.63
N LEU A 149 6.85 -20.58 -4.56
CA LEU A 149 6.61 -20.53 -5.99
C LEU A 149 7.09 -21.81 -6.66
N ARG A 150 6.23 -22.38 -7.51
CA ARG A 150 6.56 -23.54 -8.33
C ARG A 150 7.08 -23.08 -9.70
N ALA A 151 7.79 -23.96 -10.41
CA ALA A 151 8.12 -23.69 -11.80
C ALA A 151 6.83 -23.49 -12.63
N GLY A 152 6.85 -22.55 -13.57
CA GLY A 152 5.66 -22.11 -14.30
C GLY A 152 4.97 -20.91 -13.66
N VAL A 153 3.71 -20.68 -14.02
CA VAL A 153 2.95 -19.51 -13.56
C VAL A 153 2.29 -19.78 -12.21
N ASN A 154 2.50 -18.86 -11.27
CA ASN A 154 1.90 -18.84 -9.95
C ASN A 154 1.10 -17.54 -9.83
N THR A 155 -0.16 -17.62 -9.45
CA THR A 155 -0.99 -16.41 -9.27
C THR A 155 -0.83 -15.90 -7.85
N VAL A 156 -0.31 -14.69 -7.69
CA VAL A 156 -0.16 -14.03 -6.39
C VAL A 156 -1.27 -13.00 -6.24
N THR A 157 -2.35 -13.40 -5.58
CA THR A 157 -3.51 -12.55 -5.33
C THR A 157 -3.31 -11.77 -4.04
N VAL A 158 -3.42 -10.45 -4.11
CA VAL A 158 -3.35 -9.58 -2.93
C VAL A 158 -4.69 -8.91 -2.71
N ILE A 159 -5.25 -9.09 -1.51
CA ILE A 159 -6.56 -8.56 -1.13
C ILE A 159 -6.37 -7.45 -0.09
N PRO A 160 -6.84 -6.22 -0.34
CA PRO A 160 -6.82 -5.17 0.67
C PRO A 160 -7.83 -5.44 1.78
N ILE A 161 -7.40 -5.23 3.01
CA ILE A 161 -8.27 -5.19 4.19
C ILE A 161 -8.30 -3.74 4.65
N TYR A 162 -9.49 -3.16 4.71
CA TYR A 162 -9.67 -1.72 4.95
C TYR A 162 -9.79 -1.38 6.43
N LYS A 163 -9.43 -0.14 6.77
CA LYS A 163 -9.64 0.42 8.12
C LYS A 163 -11.15 0.51 8.40
N LYS A 164 -11.53 0.35 9.67
CA LYS A 164 -12.92 0.44 10.09
C LYS A 164 -13.31 1.89 10.36
N LYS A 165 -14.47 2.33 9.85
CA LYS A 165 -15.13 3.55 10.32
C LYS A 165 -16.08 3.20 11.46
N MET A 166 -16.06 4.04 12.51
CA MET A 166 -16.91 3.85 13.69
C MET A 166 -18.27 4.55 13.57
N LEU A 167 -18.35 5.59 12.73
CA LEU A 167 -19.55 6.42 12.57
C LEU A 167 -20.46 5.89 11.44
N ARG A 168 -21.77 5.96 11.67
CA ARG A 168 -22.80 5.73 10.63
C ARG A 168 -22.75 6.83 9.57
N PRO A 169 -23.19 6.58 8.32
CA PRO A 169 -23.78 5.32 7.82
C PRO A 169 -22.72 4.25 7.46
N TYR A 170 -21.43 4.59 7.46
CA TYR A 170 -20.35 3.73 6.97
C TYR A 170 -19.71 2.83 8.04
N LYS A 171 -20.50 2.33 9.00
CA LYS A 171 -19.96 1.51 10.11
C LYS A 171 -19.45 0.17 9.56
N GLY A 172 -18.14 -0.07 9.59
CA GLY A 172 -17.54 -1.27 9.00
C GLY A 172 -16.20 -0.99 8.35
N GLN A 173 -15.63 -1.97 7.66
CA GLN A 173 -14.47 -1.75 6.79
C GLN A 173 -14.88 -0.83 5.64
N ASN A 174 -14.07 0.18 5.32
CA ASN A 174 -14.40 1.08 4.23
C ASN A 174 -13.16 1.68 3.57
N PHE A 175 -13.14 1.71 2.23
CA PHE A 175 -12.02 2.22 1.44
C PHE A 175 -11.69 3.69 1.73
N THR A 176 -12.69 4.50 2.09
CA THR A 176 -12.49 5.91 2.45
C THR A 176 -11.72 6.11 3.77
N ALA A 177 -11.52 5.05 4.55
CA ALA A 177 -10.65 5.09 5.72
C ALA A 177 -9.19 4.70 5.41
N GLY A 178 -8.92 4.27 4.17
CA GLY A 178 -7.62 3.75 3.73
C GLY A 178 -7.42 2.27 4.03
N VAL A 179 -6.41 1.68 3.41
CA VAL A 179 -6.02 0.28 3.65
C VAL A 179 -5.43 0.15 5.06
N LYS A 180 -5.82 -0.93 5.76
CA LYS A 180 -5.27 -1.32 7.07
C LYS A 180 -4.10 -2.28 6.90
N THR A 181 -4.28 -3.29 6.06
CA THR A 181 -3.30 -4.36 5.80
C THR A 181 -3.66 -5.06 4.49
N LEU A 182 -2.81 -5.98 4.05
CA LEU A 182 -2.99 -6.79 2.85
C LEU A 182 -3.01 -8.27 3.23
N LYS A 183 -3.82 -9.06 2.54
CA LYS A 183 -3.79 -10.52 2.59
C LYS A 183 -3.19 -11.04 1.29
N VAL A 184 -2.08 -11.77 1.37
CA VAL A 184 -1.44 -12.38 0.20
C VAL A 184 -1.80 -13.86 0.13
N MET A 185 -2.15 -14.33 -1.07
CA MET A 185 -2.44 -15.73 -1.36
C MET A 185 -1.73 -16.13 -2.66
N VAL A 186 -1.14 -17.33 -2.68
CA VAL A 186 -0.47 -17.88 -3.86
C VAL A 186 -1.23 -19.12 -4.29
N ASN A 187 -1.60 -19.16 -5.57
CA ASN A 187 -2.30 -20.27 -6.21
C ASN A 187 -1.47 -20.85 -7.35
#